data_AF-A0A8S9H4G5-F1
#
_entry.id   AF-A0A8S9H4G5-F1
#
_cell.length_a   1.000
_cell.length_b   1.000
_cell.length_c   1.000
_cell.angle_alpha   90.00
_cell.angle_beta   90.00
_cell.angle_gamma   90.00
#
_symmetry.space_group_name_H-M   'P 1'
#
loop_
_entity.id
_entity.type
_entity.pdbx_description
1 polymer ?
#
loop_
_entity_poly.entity_id
_entity_poly.type
_entity_poly.pdbx_seq_one_letter_code
_entity_poly.pdbx_strand_id
1 'polypeptide(L)'
;MALQLTRETDEKLEWCSNPPRPPCAAFVEIMAPVFSRDAWRCVWHMIQNDLVHGWGLDFALRRCVEEPAYEKIGIVDSQWIVHQFIPSLGSQGKEENGKSPLEGVRDRCHMEWKMFESRVDNAEKDYFKSLQVQSQSKSTAFQ
;
A
#
# COMPACT_ATOMS: atom_id res chain seq x y z
N MET A 1 -9.14 21.48 15.48
CA MET A 1 -8.66 20.08 15.41
C MET A 1 -7.14 20.16 15.27
N ALA A 2 -6.39 19.76 16.29
CA ALA A 2 -4.93 19.72 16.22
C ALA A 2 -4.54 18.33 15.72
N LEU A 3 -3.73 18.27 14.65
CA LEU A 3 -3.21 17.03 14.09
C LEU A 3 -1.85 16.77 14.78
N GLN A 4 -1.72 15.64 15.48
CA GLN A 4 -0.46 15.22 16.09
C GLN A 4 0.20 14.19 15.19
N LEU A 5 1.42 14.48 14.73
CA LEU A 5 2.20 13.57 13.90
C LEU A 5 3.09 12.73 14.82
N THR A 6 2.76 11.45 14.99
CA THR A 6 3.53 10.55 15.85
C THR A 6 4.52 9.76 15.00
N ARG A 7 5.81 9.87 15.33
CA ARG A 7 6.93 9.18 14.65
C ARG A 7 7.60 8.12 15.51
N GLU A 8 7.25 8.07 16.79
CA GLU A 8 7.84 7.18 17.79
C GLU A 8 6.80 6.13 18.19
N THR A 9 7.23 4.88 18.34
CA THR A 9 6.41 3.77 18.82
C THR A 9 7.02 3.27 20.13
N ASP A 10 6.21 3.15 21.18
CA ASP A 10 6.67 2.65 22.49
C ASP A 10 7.01 1.14 22.48
N GLU A 11 6.61 0.41 21.43
CA GLU A 11 6.90 -1.01 21.27
C GLU A 11 8.31 -1.26 20.73
N LYS A 12 9.22 -1.69 21.61
CA LYS A 12 10.44 -2.41 21.20
C LYS A 12 10.09 -3.83 20.77
N LEU A 13 9.76 -4.00 19.51
CA LEU A 13 9.62 -5.30 18.90
C LEU A 13 11.03 -5.88 18.63
N GLU A 14 11.41 -6.98 19.31
CA GLU A 14 12.74 -7.59 19.20
C GLU A 14 13.13 -8.01 17.76
N TRP A 15 12.16 -8.09 16.85
CA TRP A 15 12.35 -8.41 15.44
C TRP A 15 12.61 -7.19 14.54
N CYS A 16 12.58 -5.97 15.10
CA CYS A 16 12.75 -4.73 14.34
C CYS A 16 14.22 -4.29 14.23
N SER A 17 14.57 -3.74 13.07
CA SER A 17 15.92 -3.19 12.82
C SER A 17 16.17 -1.92 13.65
N ASN A 18 17.44 -1.61 13.92
CA ASN A 18 17.86 -0.34 14.50
C ASN A 18 18.76 0.43 13.51
N PRO A 19 18.34 1.58 12.95
CA PRO A 19 17.10 2.31 13.24
C PRO A 19 15.84 1.60 12.71
N PRO A 20 14.66 1.85 13.32
CA PRO A 20 13.40 1.27 12.89
C PRO A 20 13.10 1.61 11.42
N ARG A 21 12.68 0.61 10.65
CA ARG A 21 12.24 0.76 9.25
C ARG A 21 10.86 0.12 9.09
N PRO A 22 10.09 0.47 8.04
CA PRO A 22 8.86 -0.25 7.71
C PRO A 22 9.07 -1.77 7.73
N PRO A 23 8.17 -2.56 8.37
CA PRO A 23 6.90 -2.16 8.95
C PRO A 23 6.96 -1.63 10.41
N CYS A 24 8.14 -1.62 11.03
CA CYS A 24 8.34 -1.25 12.44
C CYS A 24 8.34 0.27 12.73
N ALA A 25 8.37 1.09 11.68
CA ALA A 25 8.21 2.53 11.77
C ALA A 25 7.57 3.06 10.49
N ALA A 26 6.74 4.10 10.61
CA ALA A 26 6.08 4.78 9.50
C ALA A 26 5.34 3.83 8.53
N PHE A 27 4.78 2.73 9.07
CA PHE A 27 3.94 1.79 8.34
C PHE A 27 2.64 1.59 9.11
N VAL A 28 1.52 1.64 8.41
CA VAL A 28 0.19 1.64 8.99
C VAL A 28 -0.71 0.84 8.06
N GLU A 29 -1.49 -0.08 8.61
CA GLU A 29 -2.65 -0.60 7.89
C GLU A 29 -3.67 0.55 7.77
N ILE A 30 -3.73 1.18 6.59
CA ILE A 30 -4.38 2.48 6.48
C ILE A 30 -5.88 2.33 6.27
N MET A 31 -6.66 2.70 7.29
CA MET A 31 -8.12 2.75 7.20
C MET A 31 -8.63 4.08 6.60
N ALA A 32 -7.89 5.19 6.79
CA ALA A 32 -8.27 6.52 6.31
C ALA A 32 -7.02 7.34 5.92
N PRO A 33 -6.49 7.17 4.70
CA PRO A 33 -5.28 7.88 4.29
C PRO A 33 -5.57 9.34 3.97
N VAL A 34 -4.64 10.23 4.36
CA VAL A 34 -4.58 11.61 3.87
C VAL A 34 -3.30 11.77 3.10
N PHE A 35 -3.41 12.25 1.86
CA PHE A 35 -2.28 12.41 0.96
C PHE A 35 -1.94 13.88 0.76
N SER A 36 -0.64 14.17 0.59
CA SER A 36 -0.25 15.41 -0.07
C SER A 36 -0.82 15.43 -1.50
N ARG A 37 -0.96 16.61 -2.08
CA ARG A 37 -1.50 16.75 -3.45
C ARG A 37 -0.69 15.93 -4.47
N ASP A 38 0.62 15.87 -4.31
CA ASP A 38 1.50 15.20 -5.27
C ASP A 38 1.48 13.68 -5.07
N ALA A 39 1.46 13.21 -3.81
CA ALA A 39 1.25 11.79 -3.50
C ALA A 39 -0.13 11.30 -4.00
N TRP A 40 -1.18 12.11 -3.81
CA TRP A 40 -2.53 11.77 -4.27
C TRP A 40 -2.59 11.51 -5.78
N ARG A 41 -1.89 12.32 -6.59
CA ARG A 41 -1.85 12.11 -8.04
C ARG A 41 -1.28 10.75 -8.41
N CYS A 42 -0.24 10.30 -7.73
CA CYS A 42 0.33 8.96 -7.94
C CYS A 42 -0.62 7.87 -7.44
N VAL A 43 -1.15 7.99 -6.22
CA VAL A 43 -2.05 6.99 -5.62
C VAL A 43 -3.34 6.84 -6.41
N TRP A 44 -3.85 7.92 -7.00
CA TRP A 44 -5.02 7.91 -7.87
C TRP A 44 -4.86 6.95 -9.05
N HIS A 45 -3.64 6.75 -9.55
CA HIS A 45 -3.37 5.78 -10.61
C HIS A 45 -3.26 4.33 -10.10
N MET A 46 -3.05 4.13 -8.79
CA MET A 46 -3.07 2.80 -8.17
C MET A 46 -4.50 2.33 -7.86
N ILE A 47 -5.38 3.26 -7.49
CA ILE A 47 -6.78 2.97 -7.18
C ILE A 47 -7.54 2.79 -8.49
N GLN A 48 -8.01 1.58 -8.73
CA GLN A 48 -8.78 1.22 -9.93
C GLN A 48 -10.22 0.91 -9.54
N ASN A 49 -11.17 1.19 -10.45
CA ASN A 49 -12.61 0.97 -10.21
C ASN A 49 -13.04 -0.52 -10.26
N ASP A 50 -12.07 -1.45 -10.33
CA ASP A 50 -12.30 -2.89 -10.47
C ASP A 50 -11.90 -3.72 -9.25
N LEU A 51 -11.20 -3.11 -8.27
CA LEU A 51 -10.88 -3.72 -6.99
C LEU A 51 -11.75 -3.08 -5.90
N VAL A 52 -12.38 -3.91 -5.05
CA VAL A 52 -13.37 -3.45 -4.08
C VAL A 52 -12.78 -3.33 -2.68
N HIS A 53 -11.93 -4.26 -2.25
CA HIS A 53 -11.52 -4.35 -0.85
C HIS A 53 -10.20 -3.67 -0.53
N GLY A 54 -9.42 -3.29 -1.55
CA GLY A 54 -8.19 -2.50 -1.37
C GLY A 54 -7.10 -3.14 -0.51
N TRP A 55 -7.20 -4.44 -0.18
CA TRP A 55 -6.22 -5.11 0.69
C TRP A 55 -4.83 -5.10 0.04
N GLY A 56 -3.87 -4.57 0.77
CA GLY A 56 -2.46 -4.50 0.40
C GLY A 56 -2.07 -3.26 -0.40
N LEU A 57 -3.01 -2.34 -0.63
CA LEU A 57 -2.76 -1.05 -1.28
C LEU A 57 -1.74 -0.22 -0.49
N ASP A 58 -1.85 -0.22 0.83
CA ASP A 58 -0.98 0.42 1.81
C ASP A 58 0.50 0.02 1.68
N PHE A 59 0.80 -1.25 1.35
CA PHE A 59 2.17 -1.69 1.07
C PHE A 59 2.78 -1.02 -0.18
N ALA A 60 1.94 -0.54 -1.11
CA ALA A 60 2.39 0.11 -2.33
C ALA A 60 2.50 1.63 -2.22
N LEU A 61 1.81 2.28 -1.27
CA LEU A 61 1.74 3.75 -1.17
C LEU A 61 3.11 4.41 -1.00
N ARG A 62 4.08 3.72 -0.39
CA ARG A 62 5.46 4.22 -0.28
C ARG A 62 6.12 4.55 -1.62
N ARG A 63 5.64 3.96 -2.72
CA ARG A 63 6.13 4.24 -4.08
C ARG A 63 5.70 5.62 -4.59
N CYS A 64 4.73 6.27 -3.94
CA CYS A 64 4.21 7.58 -4.31
C CYS A 64 4.83 8.75 -3.54
N VAL A 65 5.91 8.50 -2.79
CA VAL A 65 6.65 9.54 -2.08
C VAL A 65 8.13 9.46 -2.42
N GLU A 66 8.83 10.57 -2.26
CA GLU A 66 10.29 10.61 -2.42
C GLU A 66 10.98 9.76 -1.35
N GLU A 67 12.07 9.09 -1.74
CA GLU A 67 12.89 8.34 -0.79
C GLU A 67 13.67 9.28 0.15
N PRO A 68 13.84 8.93 1.43
CA PRO A 68 13.35 7.70 2.06
C PRO A 68 11.86 7.79 2.48
N ALA A 69 11.07 6.78 2.12
CA ALA A 69 9.61 6.82 2.38
C ALA A 69 9.21 6.95 3.86
N TYR A 70 10.03 6.43 4.79
CA TYR A 70 9.77 6.49 6.24
C TYR A 70 9.85 7.91 6.83
N GLU A 71 10.38 8.89 6.10
CA GLU A 71 10.37 10.30 6.51
C GLU A 71 9.13 11.06 6.02
N LYS A 72 8.43 10.50 5.02
CA LYS A 72 7.32 11.15 4.32
C LYS A 72 5.95 10.62 4.73
N ILE A 73 5.91 9.43 5.36
CA ILE A 73 4.70 8.77 5.84
C ILE A 73 4.68 8.85 7.37
N GLY A 74 3.51 9.13 7.95
CA GLY A 74 3.34 9.21 9.39
C GLY A 74 1.89 8.97 9.81
N ILE A 75 1.70 8.66 11.09
CA ILE A 75 0.39 8.48 11.72
C ILE A 75 -0.10 9.84 12.21
N VAL A 76 -1.37 10.14 11.94
CA VAL A 76 -2.06 11.29 12.49
C VAL A 76 -3.23 10.78 13.33
N ASP A 77 -2.95 10.42 14.58
CA ASP A 77 -3.97 9.95 15.51
C ASP A 77 -3.65 10.36 16.95
N SER A 78 -4.69 10.48 17.76
CA SER A 78 -4.63 10.65 19.21
C SER A 78 -4.75 9.33 19.97
N GLN A 79 -5.28 8.29 19.32
CA GLN A 79 -5.50 6.96 19.88
C GLN A 79 -5.12 5.89 18.87
N TRP A 80 -4.97 4.65 19.31
CA TRP A 80 -4.79 3.53 18.39
C TRP A 80 -6.14 2.87 18.11
N ILE A 81 -6.29 2.28 16.93
CA ILE A 81 -7.50 1.54 16.54
C ILE A 81 -7.13 0.06 16.39
N VAL A 82 -7.94 -0.83 16.98
CA VAL A 82 -7.82 -2.28 16.75
C VAL A 82 -8.37 -2.59 15.36
N HIS A 83 -7.53 -3.10 14.46
CA HIS A 83 -8.04 -3.70 13.23
C HIS A 83 -8.58 -5.11 13.51
N GLN A 84 -9.87 -5.32 13.23
CA GLN A 84 -10.57 -6.58 13.53
C GLN A 84 -10.41 -7.63 12.41
N PHE A 85 -9.77 -7.30 11.28
CA PHE A 85 -9.61 -8.17 10.11
C PHE A 85 -10.95 -8.71 9.56
N ILE A 86 -12.03 -7.94 9.73
CA ILE A 86 -13.36 -8.27 9.21
C ILE A 86 -13.55 -7.48 7.90
N PRO A 87 -13.68 -8.13 6.74
CA PRO A 87 -13.87 -7.42 5.49
C PRO A 87 -15.22 -6.72 5.47
N SER A 88 -15.24 -5.51 4.90
CA SER A 88 -16.49 -4.84 4.55
C SER A 88 -17.30 -5.67 3.55
N LEU A 89 -18.60 -5.41 3.46
CA LEU A 89 -19.49 -6.08 2.51
C LEU A 89 -19.65 -7.59 2.75
N GLY A 90 -19.46 -8.06 3.99
CA GLY A 90 -19.52 -9.49 4.35
C GLY A 90 -20.77 -10.26 3.89
N SER A 91 -21.89 -9.57 3.67
CA SER A 91 -23.13 -10.17 3.15
C SER A 91 -23.23 -10.20 1.62
N GLN A 92 -22.23 -9.70 0.89
CA GLN A 92 -22.20 -9.58 -0.58
C GLN A 92 -21.27 -10.60 -1.25
N GLY A 93 -20.88 -11.65 -0.54
CA GLY A 93 -20.19 -12.78 -1.15
C GLY A 93 -21.18 -13.70 -1.84
N LYS A 94 -20.73 -14.35 -2.91
CA LYS A 94 -21.54 -15.40 -3.54
C LYS A 94 -21.50 -16.65 -2.68
N GLU A 95 -22.69 -17.17 -2.37
CA GLU A 95 -22.82 -18.49 -1.77
C GLU A 95 -22.59 -19.55 -2.85
N GLU A 96 -21.40 -20.12 -2.87
CA GLU A 96 -21.04 -21.19 -3.79
C GLU A 96 -20.43 -22.35 -3.00
N ASN A 97 -20.73 -23.59 -3.40
CA ASN A 97 -20.16 -24.81 -2.80
C ASN A 97 -20.36 -24.92 -1.28
N GLY A 98 -21.46 -24.37 -0.74
CA GLY A 98 -21.76 -24.39 0.69
C GLY A 98 -21.00 -23.36 1.54
N LYS A 99 -20.25 -22.45 0.93
CA LYS A 99 -19.58 -21.34 1.63
C LYS A 99 -20.58 -20.26 2.03
N SER A 100 -20.39 -19.70 3.21
CA SER A 100 -21.13 -18.51 3.65
C SER A 100 -20.76 -17.28 2.80
N PRO A 101 -21.63 -16.24 2.76
CA PRO A 101 -21.31 -14.99 2.08
C PRO A 101 -20.00 -14.37 2.57
N LEU A 102 -19.71 -14.43 3.88
CA LEU A 102 -18.49 -13.87 4.45
C LEU A 102 -17.24 -14.58 3.92
N GLU A 103 -17.29 -15.90 3.76
CA GLU A 103 -16.22 -16.68 3.17
C GLU A 103 -16.02 -16.32 1.68
N GLY A 104 -17.12 -16.16 0.93
CA GLY A 104 -17.05 -15.69 -0.46
C GLY A 104 -16.42 -14.30 -0.59
N VAL A 105 -16.68 -13.40 0.36
CA VAL A 105 -16.02 -12.08 0.43
C VAL A 105 -14.54 -12.22 0.72
N ARG A 106 -14.14 -13.04 1.69
CA ARG A 106 -12.73 -13.28 2.01
C ARG A 106 -11.96 -13.85 0.83
N ASP A 107 -12.55 -14.80 0.10
CA ASP A 107 -11.95 -15.34 -1.12
C ASP A 107 -11.76 -14.24 -2.17
N ARG A 108 -12.79 -13.40 -2.38
CA ARG A 108 -12.70 -12.25 -3.29
C ARG A 108 -11.61 -11.27 -2.88
N CYS A 109 -11.49 -10.95 -1.59
CA CYS A 109 -10.44 -10.08 -1.07
C CYS A 109 -9.03 -10.60 -1.42
N HIS A 110 -8.77 -11.89 -1.18
CA HIS A 110 -7.47 -12.50 -1.49
C HIS A 110 -7.17 -12.53 -3.00
N MET A 111 -8.18 -12.79 -3.82
CA MET A 111 -8.01 -12.73 -5.28
C MET A 111 -7.69 -11.30 -5.75
N GLU A 112 -8.42 -10.31 -5.25
CA GLU A 112 -8.18 -8.89 -5.56
C GLU A 112 -6.77 -8.44 -5.15
N TRP A 113 -6.31 -8.84 -3.97
CA TRP A 113 -4.94 -8.57 -3.53
C TRP A 113 -3.91 -9.18 -4.50
N LYS A 114 -4.04 -10.45 -4.90
CA LYS A 114 -3.12 -11.07 -5.88
C LYS A 114 -3.11 -10.35 -7.22
N MET A 115 -4.27 -9.88 -7.69
CA MET A 115 -4.36 -9.09 -8.91
C MET A 115 -3.64 -7.75 -8.76
N PHE A 116 -3.82 -7.06 -7.63
CA PHE A 116 -3.12 -5.82 -7.33
C PHE A 116 -1.60 -6.01 -7.29
N GLU A 117 -1.12 -7.01 -6.55
CA GLU A 117 0.31 -7.34 -6.45
C GLU A 117 0.92 -7.58 -7.84
N SER A 118 0.28 -8.41 -8.67
CA SER A 118 0.74 -8.66 -10.04
C SER A 118 0.81 -7.39 -10.89
N ARG A 119 -0.14 -6.46 -10.75
CA ARG A 119 -0.14 -5.17 -11.47
C ARG A 119 1.02 -4.29 -11.04
N VAL A 120 1.26 -4.18 -9.74
CA VAL A 120 2.38 -3.40 -9.19
C VAL A 120 3.71 -3.96 -9.67
N ASP A 121 3.90 -5.29 -9.61
CA ASP A 121 5.11 -5.96 -10.09
C ASP A 121 5.36 -5.72 -11.58
N ASN A 122 4.31 -5.79 -12.40
CA ASN A 122 4.43 -5.55 -13.84
C ASN A 122 4.78 -4.09 -14.13
N ALA A 123 4.12 -3.14 -13.45
CA ALA A 123 4.44 -1.72 -13.58
C ALA A 123 5.88 -1.41 -13.18
N GLU A 124 6.39 -2.04 -12.11
CA GLU A 124 7.77 -1.90 -11.66
C GLU A 124 8.77 -2.46 -12.69
N LYS A 125 8.50 -3.65 -13.22
CA LYS A 125 9.31 -4.24 -14.31
C LYS A 125 9.36 -3.32 -15.53
N ASP A 126 8.23 -2.77 -15.93
CA ASP A 126 8.15 -1.91 -17.11
C ASP A 126 8.82 -0.56 -16.88
N TYR A 127 8.73 0.00 -15.68
CA TYR A 127 9.49 1.19 -15.27
C TYR A 127 10.99 0.95 -15.40
N PHE A 128 11.53 -0.13 -14.82
CA PHE A 128 12.96 -0.43 -14.90
C PHE A 128 13.43 -0.71 -16.33
N LYS A 129 12.63 -1.40 -17.15
CA LYS A 129 12.92 -1.54 -18.59
C LYS A 129 12.98 -0.19 -19.29
N SER A 130 12.05 0.72 -18.99
CA SER A 130 12.02 2.06 -19.60
C SER A 130 13.29 2.87 -19.26
N LEU A 131 13.81 2.74 -18.03
CA LEU A 131 15.08 3.36 -17.63
C LEU A 131 16.28 2.78 -18.39
N GLN A 132 16.30 1.46 -18.63
CA GLN A 132 17.34 0.80 -19.42
C GLN A 132 17.30 1.20 -20.90
N VAL A 133 16.11 1.33 -21.49
CA VAL A 133 15.95 1.85 -22.85
C VAL A 133 16.43 3.30 -22.93
N GLN A 134 16.11 4.13 -21.93
CA GLN A 134 16.60 5.50 -21.87
C GLN A 134 18.12 5.58 -21.71
N SER A 135 18.75 4.74 -20.87
CA SER A 135 20.20 4.73 -20.70
C SER A 135 20.93 4.29 -21.97
N GLN A 136 20.38 3.31 -22.70
CA GLN A 136 20.90 2.88 -24.00
C GLN A 136 20.75 3.99 -25.06
N SER A 137 19.61 4.68 -25.11
CA SER A 137 19.40 5.80 -26.05
C SER A 137 20.29 7.01 -25.78
N LYS A 138 20.72 7.21 -24.53
CA LYS A 138 21.65 8.27 -24.12
C LYS A 138 23.13 7.89 -24.35
N SER A 139 23.41 6.63 -24.72
CA SER A 139 24.77 6.10 -24.89
C SER A 139 25.30 6.20 -26.33
N THR A 140 24.52 6.70 -27.31
CA THR A 140 24.89 6.71 -28.73
C THR A 140 25.15 8.10 -29.32
N ALA A 141 25.62 9.07 -28.54
CA ALA A 141 26.15 10.32 -29.08
C ALA A 141 27.44 10.69 -28.35
N PHE A 142 28.57 10.32 -28.95
CA PHE A 142 29.80 11.13 -29.11
C PHE A 142 30.89 10.23 -29.73
N GLN A 143 31.05 10.34 -31.04
CA GLN A 143 32.30 10.11 -31.75
C GLN A 143 32.40 11.12 -32.89
#